data_AF-A0A0M3QG00-F1
#
_entry.id   AF-A0A0M3QG00-F1
#
_cell.length_a   1.000
_cell.length_b   1.000
_cell.length_c   1.000
_cell.angle_alpha   90.00
_cell.angle_beta   90.00
_cell.angle_gamma   90.00
#
_symmetry.space_group_name_H-M   'P 1'
#
loop_
_entity.id
_entity.type
_entity.pdbx_description
1 polymer ?
#
loop_
_entity_poly.entity_id
_entity_poly.type
_entity_poly.pdbx_seq_one_letter_code
_entity_poly.pdbx_strand_id
1 'polypeptide(L)' 'MRLTEEEKAELQALASAPGLRSDLARLRKSHRDDFMVDGVVDSERVTEALTAYSEFVGGGSRPRRIFVERVMKL' A
#
# COMPACT_ATOMS: atom_id res chain seq x y z
N MET A 1 25.56 6.42 0.87
CA MET A 1 25.62 7.64 1.71
C MET A 1 25.88 7.19 3.15
N ARG A 2 26.92 7.68 3.83
CA ARG A 2 27.20 7.33 5.23
C ARG A 2 26.79 8.52 6.09
N LEU A 3 25.95 8.26 7.09
CA LEU A 3 25.49 9.28 8.04
C LEU A 3 26.59 9.59 9.05
N THR A 4 26.71 10.85 9.45
CA THR A 4 27.55 11.27 10.57
C THR A 4 26.93 10.80 11.90
N GLU A 5 27.71 10.82 12.98
CA GLU A 5 27.18 10.44 14.31
C GLU A 5 26.15 11.44 14.82
N GLU A 6 26.28 12.72 14.48
CA GLU A 6 25.29 13.76 14.80
C GLU A 6 23.95 13.52 14.08
N GLU A 7 24.00 13.22 12.78
CA GLU A 7 22.81 12.87 11.99
C GLU A 7 22.11 11.63 12.55
N LYS A 8 22.87 10.63 12.99
CA LYS A 8 22.30 9.44 13.64
C LYS A 8 21.62 9.77 14.97
N ALA A 9 22.26 10.60 15.80
CA ALA A 9 21.70 11.00 17.09
C ALA A 9 20.41 11.81 16.91
N GLU A 10 20.38 12.71 15.93
CA GLU A 10 19.19 13.48 15.58
C GLU A 10 18.05 12.58 15.10
N LEU A 11 18.33 11.63 14.21
CA LEU A 11 17.35 10.64 13.76
C LEU A 11 16.80 9.81 14.92
N GLN A 12 17.65 9.44 15.88
CA GLN A 12 17.26 8.64 17.03
C GLN A 12 16.40 9.43 18.02
N ALA A 13 16.70 10.71 18.22
CA ALA A 13 15.88 11.64 18.98
C ALA A 13 14.51 11.85 18.32
N LEU A 14 14.50 12.07 17.00
CA LEU A 14 13.30 12.24 16.20
C LEU A 14 12.41 10.98 16.25
N ALA A 15 12.99 9.79 16.07
CA ALA A 15 12.28 8.51 16.16
C ALA A 15 11.69 8.25 17.57
N SER A 16 12.29 8.83 18.60
CA SER A 16 11.82 8.73 19.99
C SER A 16 10.76 9.78 20.34
N ALA A 17 10.52 10.78 19.48
CA ALA A 17 9.57 11.84 19.72
C ALA A 17 8.13 11.29 19.81
N PRO A 18 7.40 11.54 20.92
CA PRO A 18 6.04 11.02 21.11
C PRO A 18 5.07 11.46 20.01
N GLY A 19 5.21 12.70 19.52
CA GLY A 19 4.39 13.27 18.44
C GLY A 19 4.53 12.46 17.15
N LEU A 20 5.76 12.28 16.67
CA LEU A 20 6.04 11.51 15.46
C LEU A 20 5.52 10.07 15.57
N ARG A 21 5.71 9.41 16.71
CA ARG A 21 5.20 8.06 16.93
C ARG A 21 3.68 8.00 16.88
N SER A 22 3.00 8.97 17.47
CA SER A 22 1.53 9.06 17.44
C SER A 22 1.00 9.32 16.04
N ASP A 23 1.69 10.14 15.25
CA ASP A 23 1.31 10.46 13.88
C ASP A 23 1.56 9.29 12.94
N LEU A 24 2.69 8.60 13.07
CA LEU A 24 2.96 7.35 12.35
C LEU A 24 1.96 6.25 12.72
N ALA A 25 1.56 6.15 13.99
CA ALA A 25 0.53 5.21 14.41
C ALA A 25 -0.84 5.54 13.79
N ARG A 26 -1.20 6.82 13.69
CA ARG A 26 -2.42 7.27 13.00
C ARG A 26 -2.37 6.96 11.50
N LEU A 27 -1.25 7.24 10.84
CA LEU A 27 -1.05 6.91 9.42
C LEU A 27 -1.15 5.40 9.19
N ARG A 28 -0.48 4.60 10.01
CA ARG A 28 -0.58 3.12 9.97
C ARG A 28 -1.98 2.60 10.26
N LYS A 29 -2.77 3.27 11.10
CA LYS A 29 -4.17 2.88 11.34
C LYS A 29 -5.07 3.25 10.17
N SER A 30 -4.74 4.31 9.44
CA SER A 30 -5.49 4.75 8.25
C SER A 30 -5.19 3.91 7.02
N HIS A 31 -3.97 3.38 6.91
CA HIS A 31 -3.61 2.37 5.92
C HIS A 31 -4.01 0.99 6.43
N ARG A 32 -4.87 0.29 5.72
CA ARG A 32 -5.02 -1.15 5.94
C ARG A 32 -3.67 -1.77 5.57
N ASP A 33 -2.97 -2.31 6.56
CA ASP A 33 -1.67 -2.96 6.34
C ASP A 33 -1.98 -4.33 5.72
N ASP A 34 -2.19 -4.34 4.40
CA ASP A 34 -2.75 -5.49 3.67
C ASP A 34 -1.88 -6.75 3.80
N PHE A 35 -0.61 -6.60 4.22
CA PHE A 35 0.36 -7.69 4.37
C PHE A 35 0.68 -8.07 5.81
N MET A 36 0.18 -7.34 6.82
CA MET A 36 0.53 -7.58 8.22
C MET A 36 -0.68 -8.08 9.01
N VAL A 37 -0.47 -9.14 9.79
CA VAL A 37 -1.43 -9.68 10.76
C VAL A 37 -0.72 -9.87 12.09
N ASP A 38 -1.26 -9.28 13.16
CA ASP A 38 -0.68 -9.35 14.51
C ASP A 38 0.81 -8.97 14.61
N GLY A 39 1.25 -8.04 13.75
CA GLY A 39 2.64 -7.56 13.74
C GLY A 39 3.63 -8.49 13.02
N VAL A 40 3.13 -9.55 12.37
CA VAL A 40 3.91 -10.46 11.54
C VAL A 40 3.47 -10.32 10.08
N VAL A 41 4.40 -10.48 9.15
CA VAL A 41 4.10 -10.52 7.72
C VAL A 41 3.33 -11.81 7.42
N ASP A 42 2.13 -11.66 6.87
CA ASP A 42 1.30 -12.77 6.43
C ASP A 42 1.68 -13.14 4.98
N SER A 43 2.38 -14.28 4.84
CA SER A 43 2.84 -14.77 3.53
C SER A 43 1.69 -15.13 2.58
N GLU A 44 0.53 -15.53 3.10
CA GLU A 44 -0.62 -15.87 2.26
C GLU A 44 -1.17 -14.62 1.61
N ARG A 45 -1.36 -13.54 2.39
CA ARG A 45 -1.81 -12.24 1.87
C ARG A 45 -0.85 -11.65 0.85
N VAL A 46 0.45 -11.78 1.08
CA VAL A 46 1.47 -11.38 0.11
C VAL A 46 1.34 -12.18 -1.19
N THR A 47 1.15 -13.49 -1.09
CA THR A 47 1.02 -14.38 -2.25
C THR A 47 -0.25 -14.06 -3.03
N GLU A 48 -1.37 -13.81 -2.35
CA GLU A 48 -2.64 -13.43 -2.96
C GLU A 48 -2.49 -12.12 -3.75
N ALA A 49 -1.89 -11.09 -3.14
CA ALA A 49 -1.68 -9.82 -3.80
C ALA A 49 -0.76 -9.92 -5.03
N LEU A 50 0.33 -10.70 -4.94
CA LEU A 50 1.23 -10.93 -6.07
C LEU A 50 0.54 -11.69 -7.20
N THR A 51 -0.31 -12.67 -6.86
CA THR A 51 -1.14 -13.40 -7.83
C THR A 51 -2.09 -12.45 -8.54
N ALA A 52 -2.88 -11.66 -7.79
CA ALA A 52 -3.83 -10.71 -8.34
C ALA A 52 -3.13 -9.63 -9.20
N TYR A 53 -1.95 -9.17 -8.79
CA TYR A 53 -1.14 -8.25 -9.57
C TYR A 53 -0.65 -8.88 -10.88
N SER A 54 -0.18 -10.12 -10.83
CA SER A 54 0.23 -10.86 -12.03
C SER A 54 -0.93 -11.07 -13.00
N GLU A 55 -2.14 -11.34 -12.50
CA GLU A 55 -3.36 -11.44 -13.32
C GLU A 55 -3.75 -10.09 -13.92
N PHE A 56 -3.60 -8.99 -13.17
CA PHE A 56 -3.85 -7.65 -13.67
C PHE A 56 -2.87 -7.25 -14.78
N VAL A 57 -1.58 -7.50 -14.59
CA VAL A 57 -0.53 -7.17 -15.56
C VAL A 57 -0.57 -8.09 -16.78
N GLY A 58 -0.80 -9.39 -16.57
CA GLY A 58 -0.85 -10.40 -17.62
C GLY A 58 -2.20 -10.47 -18.36
N GLY A 59 -3.27 -9.95 -17.76
CA GLY A 59 -4.60 -9.88 -18.34
C GLY A 59 -4.64 -8.84 -19.46
N GLY A 60 -4.48 -9.30 -20.71
CA GLY A 60 -4.62 -8.44 -21.88
C GLY A 60 -5.92 -7.63 -21.85
N SER A 61 -5.84 -6.37 -22.31
CA SER A 61 -6.97 -5.43 -22.45
C SER A 61 -8.25 -6.15 -22.86
N ARG A 62 -9.24 -6.22 -21.96
CA ARG A 62 -10.58 -6.71 -22.33
C ARG A 62 -11.10 -5.85 -23.49
N PRO A 63 -11.55 -6.44 -24.62
CA PRO A 63 -12.13 -5.67 -25.69
C PRO A 63 -13.30 -4.86 -25.11
N ARG A 64 -13.26 -3.54 -25.26
CA ARG A 64 -14.33 -2.65 -24.80
C ARG A 64 -15.62 -3.12 -25.46
N ARG A 65 -16.63 -3.50 -24.67
CA ARG A 65 -17.98 -3.74 -25.19
C ARG A 65 -18.42 -2.48 -25.91
N ILE A 66 -18.74 -2.60 -27.19
CA ILE A 66 -19.28 -1.51 -27.99
C ILE A 66 -20.57 -1.07 -27.30
N PHE A 67 -20.63 0.18 -26.86
CA PHE A 67 -21.87 0.80 -26.42
C PHE A 67 -22.77 0.91 -27.65
N VAL A 68 -23.66 -0.07 -27.84
CA VAL A 68 -24.72 0.04 -28.84
C VAL A 68 -25.79 0.91 -28.21
N GLU A 69 -25.79 2.19 -28.58
CA GLU A 69 -26.85 3.12 -28.24
C GLU A 69 -28.17 2.61 -28.83
N ARG A 70 -28.96 1.90 -28.02
CA ARG A 70 -30.34 1.59 -28.40
C ARG A 70 -31.12 2.88 -28.26
N VAL A 71 -31.50 3.47 -29.39
CA VAL A 71 -32.42 4.61 -29.45
C VAL A 71 -33.65 4.28 -28.59
N MET A 72 -33.71 4.81 -27.38
CA MET A 72 -34.92 4.79 -26.58
C MET A 72 -35.83 5.86 -27.16
N LYS A 73 -36.83 5.43 -27.93
CA LYS A 73 -37.92 6.32 -28.33
C LYS A 73 -38.67 6.70 -27.05
N LEU A 74 -38.68 8.01 -26.77
CA LEU A 74 -39.57 8.66 -25.80
C LEU A 74 -41.03 8.49 -26.22
#